data_AF-A0A9E0NLI8-F1
#
_entry.id   AF-A0A9E0NLI8-F1
#
_cell.length_a   1.000
_cell.length_b   1.000
_cell.length_c   1.000
_cell.angle_alpha   90.00
_cell.angle_beta   90.00
_cell.angle_gamma   90.00
#
_symmetry.space_group_name_H-M   'P 1'
#
loop_
_entity.id
_entity.type
_entity.pdbx_description
1 polymer ?
#
loop_
_entity_poly.entity_id
_entity_poly.type
_entity_poly.pdbx_seq_one_letter_code
_entity_poly.pdbx_strand_id
1 'polypeptide(L)'
;MRYLFVLFFYGLCTCSLFALTPFSLESLKEVNVTLLDKQKLVSDPSLAMIKTEVENKLHTVGIKTSTKNFSNLLIKIQKYPIKETTLVHVTLSIVENVELKRASSIHGI
;
A
#
# COMPACT_ATOMS: atom_id res chain seq x y z
N MET A 1 -12.98 12.93 -42.33
CA MET A 1 -11.97 11.86 -42.14
C MET A 1 -10.74 12.29 -41.34
N ARG A 2 -10.09 13.43 -41.65
CA ARG A 2 -8.89 13.88 -40.90
C ARG A 2 -9.09 14.07 -39.38
N TYR A 3 -10.20 14.66 -38.97
CA TYR A 3 -10.50 14.89 -37.54
C TYR A 3 -10.86 13.63 -36.76
N LEU A 4 -11.40 12.60 -37.45
CA LEU A 4 -11.73 11.32 -36.83
C LEU A 4 -10.46 10.55 -36.44
N PHE A 5 -9.43 10.64 -37.27
CA PHE A 5 -8.13 10.01 -37.02
C PHE A 5 -7.39 10.65 -35.84
N VAL A 6 -7.49 11.97 -35.69
CA VAL A 6 -6.91 12.71 -34.56
C VAL A 6 -7.62 12.35 -33.25
N LEU A 7 -8.96 12.26 -33.25
CA LEU A 7 -9.73 11.83 -32.07
C LEU A 7 -9.44 10.37 -31.68
N PHE A 8 -9.26 9.48 -32.66
CA PHE A 8 -8.89 8.08 -32.43
C PHE A 8 -7.50 7.95 -31.79
N PHE A 9 -6.51 8.70 -32.28
CA PHE A 9 -5.16 8.73 -31.69
C PHE A 9 -5.15 9.36 -30.29
N TYR A 10 -5.94 10.42 -30.08
CA TYR A 10 -6.05 11.06 -28.77
C TYR A 10 -6.70 10.14 -27.72
N GLY A 11 -7.72 9.37 -28.12
CA GLY A 11 -8.34 8.36 -27.26
C GLY A 11 -7.39 7.21 -26.89
N LEU A 12 -6.58 6.73 -27.83
CA LEU A 12 -5.60 5.67 -27.58
C LEU A 12 -4.50 6.11 -26.59
N CYS A 13 -4.00 7.35 -26.69
CA CYS A 13 -2.98 7.87 -25.77
C CYS A 13 -3.49 8.10 -24.34
N THR A 14 -4.78 8.35 -24.14
CA THR A 14 -5.35 8.49 -22.79
C THR A 14 -5.54 7.16 -22.07
N CYS A 15 -5.56 6.03 -22.78
CA CYS A 15 -5.74 4.70 -22.19
C CYS A 15 -4.48 4.14 -21.51
N SER A 16 -3.28 4.63 -21.86
CA SER A 16 -2.01 4.17 -21.27
C SER A 16 -1.63 4.87 -19.95
N LEU A 17 -2.43 5.82 -19.48
CA LEU A 17 -2.19 6.54 -18.22
C LEU A 17 -2.82 5.86 -17.00
N PHE A 18 -3.53 4.75 -17.20
CA PHE A 18 -4.14 4.01 -16.10
C PHE A 18 -3.11 3.11 -15.42
N ALA A 19 -2.67 3.57 -14.25
CA ALA A 19 -2.26 2.78 -13.10
C ALA A 19 -1.04 1.86 -13.27
N LEU A 20 0.09 2.42 -13.68
CA LEU A 20 1.36 1.96 -13.10
C LEU A 20 1.47 2.59 -11.71
N THR A 21 0.88 1.96 -10.70
CA THR A 21 1.33 2.23 -9.33
C THR A 21 2.82 1.93 -9.33
N PRO A 22 3.70 2.83 -8.84
CA PRO A 22 5.15 2.67 -8.93
C PRO A 22 5.68 1.43 -8.19
N PHE A 23 4.80 0.70 -7.50
CA PHE A 23 5.06 -0.53 -6.80
C PHE A 23 4.04 -1.58 -7.26
N SER A 24 4.51 -2.65 -7.92
CA SER A 24 3.71 -3.84 -8.19
C SER A 24 3.83 -4.77 -6.98
N LEU A 25 2.71 -5.28 -6.49
CA LEU A 25 2.68 -6.28 -5.41
C LEU A 25 2.87 -7.70 -5.95
N GLU A 26 3.07 -7.90 -7.25
CA GLU A 26 3.21 -9.22 -7.88
C GLU A 26 4.41 -10.01 -7.34
N SER A 27 5.48 -9.34 -6.91
CA SER A 27 6.64 -9.98 -6.29
C SER A 27 6.46 -10.27 -4.79
N LEU A 28 5.40 -9.76 -4.18
CA LEU A 28 5.18 -9.81 -2.73
C LEU A 28 4.50 -11.11 -2.33
N LYS A 29 5.29 -12.13 -2.01
CA LYS A 29 4.78 -13.47 -1.67
C LYS A 29 4.15 -13.54 -0.28
N GLU A 30 4.64 -12.72 0.66
CA GLU A 30 4.24 -12.78 2.07
C GLU A 30 4.33 -11.42 2.74
N VAL A 31 3.29 -11.05 3.52
CA VAL A 31 3.26 -9.83 4.33
C VAL A 31 2.64 -10.06 5.69
N ASN A 32 3.16 -9.37 6.70
CA ASN A 32 2.55 -9.34 8.02
C ASN A 32 1.83 -8.02 8.23
N VAL A 33 0.54 -8.09 8.55
CA VAL A 33 -0.34 -6.92 8.68
C VAL A 33 -0.33 -6.41 10.11
N THR A 34 -0.13 -5.11 10.28
CA THR A 34 -0.28 -4.43 11.57
C THR A 34 -1.12 -3.17 11.42
N LEU A 35 -2.15 -3.07 12.26
CA LEU A 35 -2.99 -1.89 12.38
C LEU A 35 -2.50 -1.02 13.54
N LEU A 36 -2.29 0.26 13.26
CA LEU A 36 -1.80 1.26 14.21
C LEU A 36 -2.85 2.36 14.39
N ASP A 37 -3.62 2.27 15.47
CA ASP A 37 -4.52 3.33 15.92
C ASP A 37 -4.04 3.91 17.25
N LYS A 38 -3.08 4.84 17.18
CA LYS A 38 -2.49 5.46 18.37
C LYS A 38 -3.48 6.36 19.13
N GLN A 39 -4.58 6.75 18.49
CA GLN A 39 -5.52 7.72 19.03
C GLN A 39 -6.84 7.08 19.50
N LYS A 40 -6.92 5.74 19.46
CA LYS A 40 -8.07 4.94 19.91
C LYS A 40 -9.39 5.41 19.29
N LEU A 41 -9.33 5.68 17.99
CA LEU A 41 -10.49 6.07 17.17
C LEU A 41 -11.43 4.90 16.92
N VAL A 42 -10.88 3.69 16.83
CA VAL A 42 -11.59 2.47 16.48
C VAL A 42 -11.54 1.54 17.69
N SER A 43 -12.65 0.87 17.98
CA SER A 43 -12.71 -0.10 19.07
C SER A 43 -11.82 -1.31 18.77
N ASP A 44 -11.26 -1.95 19.80
CA ASP A 44 -10.41 -3.14 19.63
C ASP A 44 -11.12 -4.27 18.84
N PRO A 45 -12.42 -4.57 19.07
CA PRO A 45 -13.16 -5.52 18.22
C PRO A 45 -13.21 -5.10 16.74
N SER A 46 -13.45 -3.81 16.48
CA SER A 46 -13.47 -3.28 15.11
C SER A 46 -12.09 -3.33 14.45
N LEU A 47 -11.00 -3.06 15.18
CA LEU A 47 -9.64 -3.21 14.68
C LEU A 47 -9.33 -4.67 14.31
N ALA A 48 -9.78 -5.63 15.12
CA ALA A 48 -9.63 -7.05 14.82
C ALA A 48 -10.41 -7.45 13.56
N MET A 49 -11.65 -6.97 13.39
CA MET A 49 -12.43 -7.22 12.17
C MET A 49 -11.74 -6.66 10.93
N ILE A 50 -11.25 -5.41 10.99
CA ILE A 50 -10.52 -4.79 9.89
C ILE A 50 -9.26 -5.59 9.55
N LYS A 51 -8.54 -6.08 10.57
CA LYS A 51 -7.36 -6.92 10.36
C LYS A 51 -7.70 -8.18 9.58
N THR A 52 -8.71 -8.92 10.03
CA THR A 52 -9.17 -10.14 9.38
C THR A 52 -9.64 -9.89 7.94
N GLU A 53 -10.37 -8.79 7.71
CA GLU A 53 -10.82 -8.42 6.37
C GLU A 53 -9.63 -8.14 5.43
N VAL A 54 -8.61 -7.42 5.91
CA VAL A 54 -7.39 -7.13 5.14
C VAL A 54 -6.63 -8.42 4.83
N GLU A 55 -6.43 -9.29 5.82
CA GLU A 55 -5.76 -10.59 5.62
C GLU A 55 -6.51 -11.46 4.59
N ASN A 56 -7.84 -11.52 4.68
CA ASN A 56 -8.67 -12.23 3.70
C ASN A 56 -8.53 -11.67 2.28
N LYS A 57 -8.49 -10.35 2.13
CA LYS A 57 -8.28 -9.70 0.81
C LYS A 57 -6.90 -10.01 0.25
N LEU A 58 -5.86 -10.00 1.08
CA LEU A 58 -4.49 -10.37 0.70
C LEU A 58 -4.40 -11.84 0.26
N HIS A 59 -5.04 -12.75 1.00
CA HIS A 59 -5.13 -14.15 0.62
C HIS A 59 -5.84 -14.37 -0.71
N THR A 60 -6.90 -13.60 -0.99
CA THR A 60 -7.64 -13.67 -2.25
C THR A 60 -6.75 -13.35 -3.46
N VAL A 61 -5.77 -12.46 -3.29
CA VAL A 61 -4.79 -12.11 -4.34
C VAL A 61 -3.51 -12.96 -4.27
N GLY A 62 -3.51 -14.04 -3.50
CA GLY A 62 -2.40 -15.00 -3.41
C GLY A 62 -1.25 -14.59 -2.49
N ILE A 63 -1.38 -13.49 -1.75
CA ILE A 63 -0.38 -13.01 -0.80
C ILE A 63 -0.58 -13.74 0.54
N LYS A 64 0.47 -14.40 1.04
CA LYS A 64 0.42 -15.09 2.33
C LYS A 64 0.60 -14.08 3.47
N THR A 65 -0.02 -14.35 4.61
CA THR A 65 0.20 -13.59 5.84
C THR A 65 0.70 -14.54 6.92
N SER A 66 1.99 -14.85 6.90
CA SER A 66 2.58 -15.71 7.91
C SER A 66 3.86 -15.09 8.48
N THR A 67 3.92 -15.14 9.80
CA THR A 67 5.04 -14.87 10.72
C THR A 67 4.86 -13.68 11.68
N LYS A 68 5.22 -13.90 12.95
CA LYS A 68 5.14 -12.92 14.04
C LYS A 68 6.42 -12.07 14.19
N ASN A 69 7.36 -12.18 13.25
CA ASN A 69 8.72 -11.70 13.46
C ASN A 69 8.98 -10.29 12.91
N PHE A 70 8.27 -9.84 11.87
CA PHE A 70 8.41 -8.48 11.35
C PHE A 70 7.18 -8.07 10.52
N SER A 71 6.59 -6.90 10.80
CA SER A 71 5.39 -6.40 10.12
C SER A 71 5.75 -5.59 8.88
N ASN A 72 5.45 -6.15 7.71
CA ASN A 72 5.77 -5.53 6.42
C ASN A 72 4.65 -4.63 5.91
N LEU A 73 3.39 -4.83 6.33
CA LEU A 73 2.26 -3.98 5.94
C LEU A 73 1.70 -3.24 7.15
N LEU A 74 1.85 -1.92 7.15
CA LEU A 74 1.36 -1.04 8.20
C LEU A 74 0.14 -0.26 7.72
N ILE A 75 -0.96 -0.38 8.46
CA ILE A 75 -2.18 0.41 8.27
C ILE A 75 -2.32 1.33 9.47
N LYS A 76 -2.10 2.63 9.27
CA LYS A 76 -2.15 3.62 10.34
C LYS A 76 -3.43 4.45 10.22
N ILE A 77 -4.18 4.55 11.31
CA ILE A 77 -5.42 5.35 11.38
C ILE A 77 -5.13 6.55 12.30
N GLN A 78 -5.37 7.75 11.81
CA GLN A 78 -5.14 8.99 12.54
C GLN A 78 -6.28 9.97 12.33
N LYS A 79 -6.55 10.79 13.35
CA LYS A 79 -7.44 11.94 13.26
C LYS A 79 -6.64 13.23 13.17
N TYR A 80 -7.15 14.12 12.35
CA TYR A 80 -6.66 15.48 12.18
C TYR A 80 -7.82 16.43 12.45
N PRO A 81 -7.81 17.16 13.57
CA PRO A 81 -8.82 18.19 13.80
C PRO A 81 -8.61 19.34 12.81
N ILE A 82 -9.66 19.72 12.08
CA ILE A 82 -9.66 20.85 11.15
C ILE A 82 -10.84 21.75 11.50
N LYS A 83 -10.57 22.83 12.24
CA LYS A 83 -11.59 23.77 12.73
C LYS A 83 -12.70 23.04 13.49
N GLU A 84 -13.90 22.97 12.92
CA GLU A 84 -15.10 22.36 13.50
C GLU A 84 -15.30 20.90 13.07
N THR A 85 -14.41 20.34 12.25
CA THR A 85 -14.52 18.97 11.75
C THR A 85 -13.31 18.13 12.14
N THR A 86 -13.49 16.81 12.08
CA THR A 86 -12.39 15.85 12.28
C THR A 86 -12.21 15.07 11.00
N LEU A 87 -11.01 15.13 10.43
CA LEU A 87 -10.63 14.33 9.28
C LEU A 87 -9.97 13.03 9.76
N VAL A 88 -10.44 11.90 9.25
CA VAL A 88 -9.78 10.60 9.45
C VAL A 88 -8.86 10.36 8.26
N HIS A 89 -7.59 10.14 8.56
CA HIS A 89 -6.56 9.83 7.57
C HIS A 89 -6.07 8.41 7.82
N VAL A 90 -6.13 7.59 6.78
CA VAL A 90 -5.65 6.21 6.78
C VAL A 90 -4.42 6.14 5.88
N THR A 91 -3.29 5.71 6.43
CA THR A 91 -2.04 5.53 5.68
C THR A 91 -1.76 4.05 5.54
N LEU A 92 -1.49 3.60 4.31
CA LEU A 92 -0.99 2.28 3.98
C LEU A 92 0.51 2.37 3.68
N SER A 93 1.32 1.54 4.31
CA SER A 93 2.77 1.53 4.08
C SER A 93 3.29 0.10 4.02
N ILE A 94 4.17 -0.16 3.05
CA ILE A 94 4.93 -1.40 2.95
C ILE A 94 6.36 -1.12 3.39
N VAL A 95 6.87 -1.88 4.34
CA VAL A 95 8.23 -1.78 4.86
C VAL A 95 8.99 -3.01 4.42
N GLU A 96 9.99 -2.81 3.58
CA GLU A 96 10.91 -3.86 3.12
C GLU A 96 12.31 -3.54 3.63
N ASN A 97 12.97 -4.53 4.25
CA ASN A 97 14.41 -4.45 4.48
C ASN A 97 15.13 -4.72 3.17
N VAL A 98 15.56 -3.67 2.49
CA VAL A 98 16.39 -3.80 1.28
C VAL A 98 17.86 -3.90 1.71
N GLU A 99 18.40 -5.11 1.75
CA GLU A 99 19.85 -5.30 1.74
C GLU A 99 20.39 -4.94 0.35
N LEU A 100 21.02 -3.76 0.24
CA LEU A 100 21.74 -3.39 -0.98
C LEU A 100 22.97 -4.28 -1.13
N LYS A 101 22.85 -5.38 -1.89
CA LYS A 101 23.99 -6.17 -2.34
C LYS A 101 24.83 -5.32 -3.30
N ARG A 102 25.81 -4.61 -2.75
CA ARG A 102 26.76 -3.80 -3.54
C ARG A 102 27.68 -4.73 -4.34
N ALA A 103 27.84 -4.44 -5.63
CA ALA A 103 28.77 -5.16 -6.50
C ALA A 103 30.25 -4.96 -6.11
N SER A 104 30.56 -3.90 -5.36
CA SER A 104 31.93 -3.59 -4.93
C SER A 104 31.95 -3.09 -3.48
N SER A 105 32.95 -3.56 -2.72
CA SER A 105 33.22 -3.10 -1.35
C SER A 105 33.76 -1.67 -1.36
N ILE A 106 33.20 -0.78 -0.54
CA ILE A 106 33.82 0.51 -0.23
C ILE A 106 34.93 0.23 0.78
N HIS A 107 36.20 0.37 0.38
CA HIS A 107 37.28 0.50 1.35
C HIS A 107 37.13 1.87 2.01
N GLY A 108 36.82 1.88 3.31
CA GLY A 108 36.79 3.10 4.11
C GLY A 108 38.20 3.70 4.19
N ILE A 109 38.22 5.04 4.22
CA ILE A 109 39.39 5.87 4.50
C ILE A 109 39.84 5.63 5.95
#